data_AF-V7FPQ8-F1
#
_entry.id   AF-V7FPQ8-F1
#
_cell.length_a   1.000
_cell.length_b   1.000
_cell.length_c   1.000
_cell.angle_alpha   90.00
_cell.angle_beta   90.00
_cell.angle_gamma   90.00
#
_symmetry.space_group_name_H-M   'P 1'
#
loop_
_entity.id
_entity.type
_entity.pdbx_description
1 polymer ?
#
loop_
_entity_poly.entity_id
_entity_poly.type
_entity_poly.pdbx_seq_one_letter_code
_entity_poly.pdbx_strand_id
1 'polypeptide(L)'
;MLGMLRSAAGTWVAKLLLSLLVLSFAVWGISGRLMGGLAGHDAVITAGGTKVSINEYRLAYDRQLSVMSQQFGQRISREQATALGIDNQVLAQLVSGAVLDEQARKLGLGLSKDRLAELTREDPAFKGPGGTFDRRTFEYLLRQIGMRPEDYLKNRAQVAVRQQIVEAVSDGLKAPDTFFKAVALYRGEDRTIDYLTLPKSLVEPIEAPSDSVLSAYFGENKKTYAAPEYRKFSYVRLEPEDIMDLSAVTDQQVSDDYNKNKARYTTPEMRTIEQLVFKTPDAAKAALDSLRTGATFDKIVAAEGKTPADTLLGTLAKDKIADKAVADAAFKLNANEVSPVVQGAFGPVLLRVTEIKPEVVKPLAEVSEQIRKDLALGEASRILLDVHDNYEDTRASGSSLAEAAAKLKLKVVTIDAIDRTGRRPDESIVKDLPESPALIKAVFESEPGTDNEGLTTADNGFVFYDVSAITPARDRTLDEVRQKVVADWTAAETTKRLTAKAQELEKRLKAGATLEVIAGELKLEKQTKRGVKRDADDVDFGKEGAAAMFGVGEGGTGLIPSPTGDGQILFKVAEVFEPAGADANSVPQDAQKSFTSGMSDDLLDQLVAQLQTQYDVRIDQTAVTQALAR
;
A
#
# COMPACT_ATOMS: atom_id res chain seq x y z
N MET A 1 36.33 -52.40 48.38
CA MET A 1 36.71 -51.05 47.86
C MET A 1 35.89 -49.91 48.48
N LEU A 2 34.57 -50.05 48.65
CA LEU A 2 33.72 -49.02 49.32
C LEU A 2 34.11 -48.72 50.78
N GLY A 3 34.57 -49.71 51.54
CA GLY A 3 35.02 -49.50 52.94
C GLY A 3 36.31 -48.68 53.07
N MET A 4 37.19 -48.76 52.06
CA MET A 4 38.48 -48.03 52.04
C MET A 4 38.28 -46.56 51.65
N LEU A 5 37.28 -46.28 50.79
CA LEU A 5 36.84 -44.91 50.48
C LEU A 5 36.15 -44.24 51.68
N ARG A 6 35.40 -45.01 52.48
CA ARG A 6 34.72 -44.48 53.68
C ARG A 6 35.69 -44.17 54.82
N SER A 7 36.75 -44.95 55.00
CA SER A 7 37.79 -44.65 56.01
C SER A 7 38.69 -43.48 55.60
N ALA A 8 38.99 -43.34 54.30
CA ALA A 8 39.74 -42.19 53.77
C ALA A 8 38.98 -40.86 53.91
N ALA A 9 37.67 -40.85 53.63
CA ALA A 9 36.82 -39.66 53.77
C ALA A 9 36.58 -39.21 55.24
N GLY A 10 36.85 -40.09 56.21
CA GLY A 10 36.71 -39.78 57.65
C GLY A 10 37.94 -39.11 58.28
N THR A 11 39.07 -39.05 57.57
CA THR A 11 40.31 -38.46 58.09
C THR A 11 40.21 -36.95 58.21
N TRP A 12 40.91 -36.36 59.19
CA TRP A 12 40.92 -34.92 59.40
C TRP A 12 41.47 -34.14 58.19
N VAL A 13 42.39 -34.76 57.43
CA VAL A 13 42.94 -34.24 56.17
C VAL A 13 41.86 -34.17 55.08
N ALA A 14 41.03 -35.22 54.94
CA ALA A 14 39.93 -35.21 53.97
C ALA A 14 38.87 -34.15 54.33
N LYS A 15 38.60 -33.92 55.63
CA LYS A 15 37.71 -32.85 56.09
C LYS A 15 38.27 -31.45 55.81
N LEU A 16 39.58 -31.27 55.92
CA LEU A 16 40.25 -30.00 55.62
C LEU A 16 40.20 -29.69 54.12
N LEU A 17 40.46 -30.68 53.26
CA LEU A 17 40.32 -30.56 51.81
C LEU A 17 38.87 -30.34 51.36
N LEU A 18 37.89 -31.02 51.98
CA LEU A 18 36.47 -30.78 51.72
C LEU A 18 36.02 -29.38 52.17
N SER A 19 36.51 -28.89 53.32
CA SER A 19 36.25 -27.52 53.77
C SER A 19 36.86 -26.49 52.82
N LEU A 20 38.04 -26.75 52.28
CA LEU A 20 38.73 -25.88 51.33
C LEU A 20 38.02 -25.86 49.95
N LEU A 21 37.47 -27.00 49.54
CA LEU A 21 36.62 -27.14 48.35
C LEU A 21 35.26 -26.44 48.53
N VAL A 22 34.62 -26.59 49.69
CA VAL A 22 33.38 -25.86 50.01
C VAL A 22 33.64 -24.35 50.09
N LEU A 23 34.77 -23.92 50.67
CA LEU A 23 35.18 -22.51 50.65
C LEU A 23 35.48 -22.01 49.22
N SER A 24 36.09 -22.82 48.35
CA SER A 24 36.35 -22.40 46.96
C SER A 24 35.05 -22.25 46.16
N PHE A 25 34.06 -23.13 46.39
CA PHE A 25 32.72 -22.99 45.83
C PHE A 25 31.93 -21.82 46.46
N ALA A 26 32.19 -21.46 47.72
CA ALA A 26 31.59 -20.28 48.36
C ALA A 26 32.15 -18.96 47.80
N VAL A 27 33.46 -18.92 47.50
CA VAL A 27 34.12 -17.73 46.92
C VAL A 27 33.81 -17.55 45.43
N TRP A 28 33.57 -18.63 44.68
CA TRP A 28 33.33 -18.56 43.23
C TRP A 28 31.87 -18.75 42.81
N GLY A 29 31.05 -19.46 43.58
CA GLY A 29 29.69 -19.87 43.21
C GLY A 29 28.54 -18.96 43.69
N ILE A 30 28.82 -17.97 44.53
CA ILE A 30 27.79 -17.08 45.14
C ILE A 30 28.00 -15.60 44.75
N SER A 31 29.15 -15.25 44.15
CA SER A 31 29.47 -13.88 43.74
C SER A 31 28.62 -13.33 42.58
N GLY A 32 28.06 -14.20 41.73
CA GLY A 32 27.25 -13.78 40.57
C GLY A 32 25.80 -13.37 40.88
N ARG A 33 25.24 -13.74 42.04
CA ARG A 33 23.84 -13.41 42.40
C ARG A 33 23.69 -12.46 43.59
N LEU A 34 24.73 -12.30 44.43
CA LEU A 34 24.66 -11.38 45.57
C LEU A 34 25.29 -10.00 45.30
N MET A 35 26.24 -9.87 44.36
CA MET A 35 26.86 -8.58 44.04
C MET A 35 26.02 -7.65 43.14
N GLY A 36 24.93 -8.12 42.52
CA GLY A 36 24.01 -7.25 41.78
C GLY A 36 23.20 -6.30 42.68
N GLY A 37 23.09 -6.62 43.99
CA GLY A 37 22.39 -5.78 44.97
C GLY A 37 23.27 -4.75 45.67
N LEU A 38 24.60 -4.81 45.51
CA LEU A 38 25.54 -3.91 46.20
C LEU A 38 25.93 -2.67 45.37
N ALA A 39 25.55 -2.61 44.09
CA ALA A 39 25.79 -1.45 43.23
C ALA A 39 24.59 -0.49 43.10
N GLY A 40 23.47 -0.71 43.80
CA GLY A 40 22.38 0.28 43.91
C GLY A 40 21.58 0.59 42.63
N HIS A 41 21.89 -0.03 41.49
CA HIS A 41 21.24 0.20 40.20
C HIS A 41 20.04 -0.74 39.98
N ASP A 42 19.09 -0.79 40.91
CA ASP A 42 17.90 -1.68 40.82
C ASP A 42 16.77 -1.12 39.94
N ALA A 43 16.86 0.16 39.57
CA ALA A 43 15.86 0.89 38.80
C ALA A 43 16.50 1.71 37.68
N VAL A 44 15.86 1.70 36.52
CA VAL A 44 16.19 2.55 35.36
C VAL A 44 15.62 3.96 35.53
N ILE A 45 14.41 4.07 36.09
CA ILE A 45 13.76 5.35 36.39
C ILE A 45 13.30 5.34 37.85
N THR A 46 13.53 6.44 38.55
CA THR A 46 12.88 6.74 39.84
C THR A 46 12.11 8.04 39.69
N ALA A 47 10.81 8.04 40.02
CA ALA A 47 9.96 9.21 40.03
C ALA A 47 9.30 9.31 41.41
N GLY A 48 9.84 10.16 42.29
CA GLY A 48 9.42 10.21 43.69
C GLY A 48 9.61 8.86 44.39
N GLY A 49 8.52 8.21 44.82
CA GLY A 49 8.54 6.87 45.42
C GLY A 49 8.39 5.70 44.44
N THR A 50 8.08 5.98 43.18
CA THR A 50 7.88 4.96 42.13
C THR A 50 9.19 4.64 41.43
N LYS A 51 9.48 3.35 41.24
CA LYS A 51 10.66 2.86 40.53
C LYS A 51 10.26 2.00 39.32
N VAL A 52 10.95 2.18 38.20
CA VAL A 52 10.88 1.31 37.02
C VAL A 52 12.15 0.47 36.97
N SER A 53 11.99 -0.85 36.97
CA SER A 53 13.12 -1.79 36.98
C SER A 53 13.81 -1.94 35.63
N ILE A 54 15.02 -2.49 35.64
CA ILE A 54 15.79 -2.89 34.43
C ILE A 54 14.96 -3.79 33.50
N ASN A 55 14.20 -4.74 34.08
CA ASN A 55 13.41 -5.69 33.31
C ASN A 55 12.20 -5.03 32.63
N GLU A 56 11.55 -4.08 33.30
CA GLU A 56 10.42 -3.33 32.73
C GLU A 56 10.89 -2.45 31.56
N TYR A 57 12.05 -1.79 31.71
CA TYR A 57 12.66 -1.03 30.61
C TYR A 57 12.98 -1.92 29.41
N ARG A 58 13.65 -3.06 29.63
CA ARG A 58 14.00 -3.99 28.55
C ARG A 58 12.77 -4.51 27.81
N LEU A 59 11.73 -4.90 28.54
CA LEU A 59 10.49 -5.40 27.93
C LEU A 59 9.78 -4.32 27.10
N ALA A 60 9.78 -3.07 27.57
CA ALA A 60 9.23 -1.96 26.80
C ALA A 60 10.04 -1.69 25.54
N TYR A 61 11.37 -1.75 25.63
CA TYR A 61 12.29 -1.58 24.50
C TYR A 61 12.10 -2.66 23.44
N ASP A 62 12.12 -3.94 23.83
CA ASP A 62 11.95 -5.07 22.91
C ASP A 62 10.58 -5.02 22.20
N ARG A 63 9.53 -4.59 22.91
CA ARG A 63 8.20 -4.39 22.33
C ARG A 63 8.19 -3.29 21.28
N GLN A 64 8.79 -2.13 21.59
CA GLN A 64 8.85 -1.01 20.66
C GLN A 64 9.66 -1.38 19.40
N LEU A 65 10.75 -2.11 19.58
CA LEU A 65 11.56 -2.61 18.46
C LEU A 65 10.79 -3.60 17.58
N SER A 66 9.98 -4.48 18.18
CA SER A 66 9.13 -5.42 17.44
C SER A 66 8.06 -4.69 16.61
N VAL A 67 7.40 -3.68 17.16
CA VAL A 67 6.37 -2.88 16.46
C VAL A 67 6.99 -2.15 15.27
N MET A 68 8.13 -1.48 15.49
CA MET A 68 8.83 -0.77 14.42
C MET A 68 9.33 -1.73 13.34
N SER A 69 9.90 -2.88 13.72
CA SER A 69 10.36 -3.88 12.74
C SER A 69 9.23 -4.40 11.86
N GLN A 70 8.02 -4.55 12.40
CA GLN A 70 6.84 -4.92 11.62
C GLN A 70 6.40 -3.81 10.66
N GLN A 71 6.39 -2.55 11.12
CA GLN A 71 6.01 -1.40 10.28
C GLN A 71 6.97 -1.17 9.11
N PHE A 72 8.27 -1.36 9.34
CA PHE A 72 9.29 -1.23 8.30
C PHE A 72 9.46 -2.50 7.44
N GLY A 73 8.77 -3.59 7.76
CA GLY A 73 8.87 -4.87 7.04
C GLY A 73 10.25 -5.54 7.12
N GLN A 74 11.13 -5.06 8.00
CA GLN A 74 12.49 -5.58 8.19
C GLN A 74 12.90 -5.50 9.66
N ARG A 75 13.81 -6.38 10.07
CA ARG A 75 14.32 -6.39 11.45
C ARG A 75 15.27 -5.21 11.67
N ILE A 76 14.93 -4.35 12.64
CA ILE A 76 15.77 -3.20 13.02
C ILE A 76 16.91 -3.68 13.94
N SER A 77 18.15 -3.32 13.62
CA SER A 77 19.32 -3.60 14.47
C SER A 77 19.35 -2.68 15.69
N ARG A 78 20.13 -3.01 16.73
CA ARG A 78 20.25 -2.14 17.92
C ARG A 78 20.89 -0.79 17.58
N GLU A 79 21.88 -0.78 16.69
CA GLU A 79 22.56 0.42 16.22
C GLU A 79 21.60 1.33 15.44
N GLN A 80 20.77 0.74 14.59
CA GLN A 80 19.70 1.47 13.89
C GLN A 80 18.66 2.01 14.88
N ALA A 81 18.28 1.22 15.88
CA ALA A 81 17.32 1.66 16.90
C ALA A 81 17.84 2.86 17.70
N THR A 82 19.12 2.88 18.07
CA THR A 82 19.77 4.04 18.70
C THR A 82 19.83 5.24 17.76
N ALA A 83 20.19 5.04 16.48
CA ALA A 83 20.20 6.11 15.49
C ALA A 83 18.80 6.73 15.26
N LEU A 84 17.75 5.92 15.40
CA LEU A 84 16.35 6.33 15.34
C LEU A 84 15.82 6.91 16.67
N GLY A 85 16.62 6.90 17.74
CA GLY A 85 16.23 7.43 19.06
C GLY A 85 15.17 6.62 19.80
N ILE A 86 15.05 5.31 19.52
CA ILE A 86 14.05 4.42 20.14
C ILE A 86 14.25 4.32 21.66
N ASP A 87 15.50 4.28 22.10
CA ASP A 87 15.88 4.28 23.52
C ASP A 87 15.32 5.49 24.28
N ASN A 88 15.45 6.69 23.70
CA ASN A 88 14.91 7.94 24.26
C ASN A 88 13.38 7.95 24.28
N GLN A 89 12.75 7.45 23.22
CA GLN A 89 11.28 7.35 23.17
C GLN A 89 10.74 6.43 24.28
N VAL A 90 11.37 5.27 24.48
CA VAL A 90 10.98 4.31 25.53
C VAL A 90 11.22 4.91 26.93
N LEU A 91 12.35 5.60 27.14
CA LEU A 91 12.61 6.31 28.41
C LEU A 91 11.55 7.36 28.68
N ALA A 92 11.23 8.21 27.71
CA ALA A 92 10.20 9.25 27.86
C ALA A 92 8.84 8.64 28.24
N GLN A 93 8.41 7.58 27.54
CA GLN A 93 7.16 6.89 27.83
C GLN A 93 7.13 6.28 29.24
N LEU A 94 8.23 5.67 29.69
CA LEU A 94 8.32 5.08 31.02
C LEU A 94 8.41 6.12 32.13
N VAL A 95 9.06 7.26 31.89
CA VAL A 95 9.06 8.39 32.82
C VAL A 95 7.64 8.94 32.97
N SER A 96 6.93 9.19 31.87
CA SER A 96 5.53 9.61 31.89
C SER A 96 4.65 8.64 32.67
N GLY A 97 4.85 7.33 32.43
CA GLY A 97 4.16 6.29 33.20
C GLY A 97 4.48 6.31 34.70
N ALA A 98 5.76 6.46 35.06
CA ALA A 98 6.22 6.44 36.45
C ALA A 98 5.71 7.65 37.25
N VAL A 99 5.66 8.85 36.66
CA VAL A 99 5.11 10.04 37.34
C VAL A 99 3.59 9.94 37.52
N LEU A 100 2.86 9.36 36.56
CA LEU A 100 1.44 9.12 36.71
C LEU A 100 1.15 8.02 37.76
N ASP A 101 1.99 6.99 37.83
CA ASP A 101 1.88 5.95 38.87
C ASP A 101 2.19 6.52 40.27
N GLU A 102 3.18 7.41 40.38
CA GLU A 102 3.45 8.15 41.62
C GLU A 102 2.27 9.06 42.00
N GLN A 103 1.68 9.77 41.04
CA GLN A 103 0.48 10.57 41.27
C GLN A 103 -0.69 9.72 41.76
N ALA A 104 -0.94 8.56 41.12
CA ALA A 104 -1.98 7.63 41.54
C ALA A 104 -1.76 7.15 42.97
N ARG A 105 -0.51 6.84 43.33
CA ARG A 105 -0.12 6.44 44.69
C ARG A 105 -0.37 7.55 45.71
N LYS A 106 -0.07 8.81 45.37
CA LYS A 106 -0.29 9.99 46.23
C LYS A 106 -1.77 10.29 46.43
N LEU A 107 -2.59 10.09 45.40
CA LEU A 107 -4.05 10.23 45.46
C LEU A 107 -4.75 9.03 46.13
N GLY A 108 -4.04 7.93 46.37
CA GLY A 108 -4.62 6.72 46.94
C GLY A 108 -5.52 5.95 45.98
N LEU A 109 -5.30 6.10 44.67
CA LEU A 109 -6.06 5.39 43.64
C LEU A 109 -5.72 3.90 43.62
N GLY A 110 -6.73 3.08 43.36
CA GLY A 110 -6.58 1.63 43.32
C GLY A 110 -7.59 0.99 42.38
N LEU A 111 -7.48 -0.32 42.23
CA LEU A 111 -8.38 -1.13 41.41
C LEU A 111 -8.85 -2.33 42.22
N SER A 112 -10.17 -2.57 42.25
CA SER A 112 -10.72 -3.76 42.89
C SER A 112 -10.32 -5.03 42.12
N LYS A 113 -10.20 -6.16 42.82
CA LYS A 113 -9.91 -7.45 42.18
C LYS A 113 -11.00 -7.86 41.18
N ASP A 114 -12.25 -7.51 41.47
CA ASP A 114 -13.39 -7.81 40.60
C ASP A 114 -13.31 -7.03 39.29
N ARG A 115 -12.97 -5.72 39.33
CA ARG A 115 -12.77 -4.94 38.11
C ARG A 115 -11.56 -5.42 37.32
N LEU A 116 -10.47 -5.82 37.98
CA LEU A 116 -9.32 -6.42 37.30
C LEU A 116 -9.69 -7.72 36.58
N ALA A 117 -10.50 -8.57 37.21
CA ALA A 117 -10.99 -9.80 36.61
C ALA A 117 -11.92 -9.53 35.41
N GLU A 118 -12.77 -8.51 35.51
CA GLU A 118 -13.62 -8.05 34.41
C GLU A 118 -12.81 -7.51 33.22
N LEU A 119 -11.86 -6.61 33.47
CA LEU A 119 -10.96 -6.06 32.46
C LEU A 119 -10.13 -7.14 31.74
N THR A 120 -9.84 -8.24 32.42
CA THR A 120 -9.16 -9.41 31.84
C THR A 120 -10.13 -10.27 31.02
N ARG A 121 -11.40 -10.37 31.44
CA ARG A 121 -12.45 -11.10 30.72
C ARG A 121 -12.87 -10.39 29.43
N GLU A 122 -12.86 -9.06 29.43
CA GLU A 122 -13.22 -8.22 28.29
C GLU A 122 -12.16 -8.25 27.18
N ASP A 123 -10.91 -8.57 27.51
CA ASP A 123 -9.79 -8.61 26.57
C ASP A 123 -10.06 -9.61 25.43
N PRO A 124 -10.19 -9.14 24.17
CA PRO A 124 -10.48 -10.00 23.03
C PRO A 124 -9.42 -11.07 22.78
N ALA A 125 -8.16 -10.81 23.15
CA ALA A 125 -7.06 -11.76 22.96
C ALA A 125 -7.28 -13.06 23.76
N PHE A 126 -8.05 -13.00 24.85
CA PHE A 126 -8.30 -14.16 25.71
C PHE A 126 -9.65 -14.82 25.48
N LYS A 127 -10.36 -14.44 24.41
CA LYS A 127 -11.63 -15.07 24.05
C LYS A 127 -11.37 -16.37 23.27
N GLY A 128 -12.07 -17.43 23.66
CA GLY A 128 -12.07 -18.70 22.93
C GLY A 128 -13.02 -18.68 21.71
N PRO A 129 -13.16 -19.81 21.00
CA PRO A 129 -14.07 -19.93 19.85
C PRO A 129 -15.53 -19.57 20.14
N GLY A 130 -15.96 -19.66 21.41
CA GLY A 130 -17.29 -19.26 21.86
C GLY A 130 -17.46 -17.76 22.17
N GLY A 131 -16.44 -16.92 21.91
CA GLY A 131 -16.49 -15.47 22.13
C GLY A 131 -16.43 -15.04 23.61
N THR A 132 -16.24 -15.97 24.54
CA THR A 132 -16.08 -15.72 25.98
C THR A 132 -14.65 -16.00 26.43
N PHE A 133 -14.25 -15.43 27.57
CA PHE A 133 -12.93 -15.65 28.15
C PHE A 133 -12.61 -17.14 28.32
N ASP A 134 -11.49 -17.57 27.78
CA ASP A 134 -10.96 -18.92 27.92
C ASP A 134 -9.61 -18.89 28.64
N ARG A 135 -9.56 -19.58 29.79
CA ARG A 135 -8.34 -19.62 30.62
C ARG A 135 -7.17 -20.33 29.92
N ARG A 136 -7.43 -21.33 29.09
CA ARG A 136 -6.36 -22.07 28.40
C ARG A 136 -5.72 -21.18 27.34
N THR A 137 -6.51 -20.41 26.59
CA THR A 137 -6.05 -19.38 25.65
C THR A 137 -5.22 -18.32 26.37
N PHE A 138 -5.71 -17.78 27.49
CA PHE A 138 -4.96 -16.82 28.32
C PHE A 138 -3.58 -17.37 28.72
N GLU A 139 -3.52 -18.55 29.32
CA GLU A 139 -2.26 -19.14 29.76
C GLU A 139 -1.34 -19.52 28.57
N TYR A 140 -1.90 -19.97 27.45
CA TYR A 140 -1.15 -20.31 26.24
C TYR A 140 -0.48 -19.07 25.63
N LEU A 141 -1.23 -17.99 25.45
CA LEU A 141 -0.71 -16.74 24.87
C LEU A 141 0.36 -16.11 25.75
N LEU A 142 0.14 -16.07 27.07
CA LEU A 142 1.15 -15.55 27.99
C LEU A 142 2.45 -16.38 27.96
N ARG A 143 2.35 -17.71 27.85
CA ARG A 143 3.52 -18.57 27.65
C ARG A 143 4.25 -18.28 26.33
N GLN A 144 3.52 -18.04 25.25
CA GLN A 144 4.11 -17.72 23.95
C GLN A 144 4.95 -16.43 23.98
N ILE A 145 4.52 -15.44 24.77
CA ILE A 145 5.25 -14.17 24.96
C ILE A 145 6.18 -14.17 26.19
N GLY A 146 6.34 -15.31 26.88
CA GLY A 146 7.22 -15.44 28.04
C GLY A 146 6.79 -14.64 29.28
N MET A 147 5.50 -14.30 29.42
CA MET A 147 4.95 -13.50 30.52
C MET A 147 4.25 -14.40 31.55
N ARG A 148 4.41 -14.12 32.84
CA ARG A 148 3.68 -14.83 33.90
C ARG A 148 2.30 -14.20 34.13
N PRO A 149 1.27 -14.99 34.49
CA PRO A 149 -0.06 -14.46 34.77
C PRO A 149 -0.08 -13.34 35.82
N GLU A 150 0.71 -13.48 36.89
CA GLU A 150 0.82 -12.47 37.94
C GLU A 150 1.41 -11.14 37.44
N ASP A 151 2.38 -11.20 36.52
CA ASP A 151 3.00 -10.02 35.93
C ASP A 151 2.02 -9.32 34.98
N TYR A 152 1.26 -10.09 34.20
CA TYR A 152 0.17 -9.56 33.37
C TYR A 152 -0.86 -8.83 34.23
N LEU A 153 -1.37 -9.48 35.28
CA LEU A 153 -2.40 -8.90 36.15
C LEU A 153 -1.90 -7.64 36.87
N LYS A 154 -0.64 -7.64 37.33
CA LYS A 154 0.00 -6.45 37.92
C LYS A 154 0.08 -5.31 36.92
N ASN A 155 0.56 -5.58 35.70
CA ASN A 155 0.67 -4.56 34.65
C ASN A 155 -0.70 -4.02 34.25
N ARG A 156 -1.69 -4.91 34.08
CA ARG A 156 -3.07 -4.54 33.76
C ARG A 156 -3.68 -3.66 34.85
N ALA A 157 -3.42 -3.96 36.12
CA ALA A 157 -3.86 -3.12 37.24
C ALA A 157 -3.20 -1.74 37.22
N GLN A 158 -1.88 -1.65 37.01
CA GLN A 158 -1.16 -0.37 36.93
C GLN A 158 -1.70 0.50 35.79
N VAL A 159 -1.88 -0.08 34.60
CA VAL A 159 -2.45 0.63 33.44
C VAL A 159 -3.87 1.11 33.75
N ALA A 160 -4.72 0.28 34.35
CA ALA A 160 -6.09 0.66 34.68
C ALA A 160 -6.17 1.74 35.76
N VAL A 161 -5.26 1.75 36.74
CA VAL A 161 -5.19 2.82 37.74
C VAL A 161 -4.71 4.13 37.09
N ARG A 162 -3.70 4.06 36.23
CA ARG A 162 -3.22 5.22 35.46
C ARG A 162 -4.32 5.79 34.57
N GLN A 163 -5.10 4.91 33.93
CA GLN A 163 -6.20 5.27 33.07
C GLN A 163 -7.26 6.10 33.81
N GLN A 164 -7.49 5.89 35.11
CA GLN A 164 -8.40 6.73 35.89
C GLN A 164 -7.95 8.20 35.94
N ILE A 165 -6.63 8.45 35.96
CA ILE A 165 -6.09 9.82 35.91
C ILE A 165 -6.25 10.39 34.51
N VAL A 166 -5.92 9.61 33.48
CA VAL A 166 -6.08 10.03 32.08
C VAL A 166 -7.53 10.38 31.80
N GLU A 167 -8.48 9.49 32.14
CA GLU A 167 -9.91 9.70 32.00
C GLU A 167 -10.37 10.92 32.81
N ALA A 168 -9.93 11.11 34.05
CA ALA A 168 -10.32 12.30 34.82
C ALA A 168 -9.88 13.64 34.19
N VAL A 169 -8.83 13.62 33.37
CA VAL A 169 -8.27 14.81 32.71
C VAL A 169 -8.89 15.02 31.32
N SER A 170 -9.12 13.93 30.58
CA SER A 170 -9.67 13.98 29.21
C SER A 170 -11.19 13.90 29.14
N ASP A 171 -11.84 13.28 30.13
CA ASP A 171 -13.29 13.07 30.13
C ASP A 171 -14.01 14.41 30.27
N GLY A 172 -15.03 14.61 29.43
CA GLY A 172 -15.75 15.87 29.30
C GLY A 172 -15.02 16.97 28.51
N LEU A 173 -13.79 16.74 28.02
CA LEU A 173 -13.13 17.69 27.12
C LEU A 173 -13.90 17.78 25.80
N LYS A 174 -14.31 19.00 25.45
CA LYS A 174 -14.88 19.30 24.14
C LYS A 174 -14.08 20.45 23.54
N ALA A 175 -13.57 20.25 22.34
CA ALA A 175 -13.02 21.35 21.57
C ALA A 175 -14.14 22.40 21.34
N PRO A 176 -13.85 23.70 21.54
CA PRO A 176 -14.86 24.75 21.39
C PRO A 176 -15.42 24.82 19.97
N ASP A 177 -16.73 25.10 19.83
CA ASP A 177 -17.36 25.33 18.52
C ASP A 177 -16.68 26.46 17.73
N THR A 178 -16.11 27.44 18.43
CA THR A 178 -15.32 28.53 17.82
C THR A 178 -14.04 28.03 17.15
N PHE A 179 -13.39 27.01 17.72
CA PHE A 179 -12.23 26.37 17.11
C PHE A 179 -12.66 25.61 15.84
N PHE A 180 -13.72 24.82 15.89
CA PHE A 180 -14.21 24.11 14.71
C PHE A 180 -14.71 25.04 13.62
N LYS A 181 -15.37 26.14 13.98
CA LYS A 181 -15.72 27.19 13.03
C LYS A 181 -14.48 27.77 12.35
N ALA A 182 -13.41 28.06 13.09
CA ALA A 182 -12.16 28.55 12.50
C ALA A 182 -11.53 27.53 11.55
N VAL A 183 -11.53 26.24 11.91
CA VAL A 183 -11.08 25.15 11.03
C VAL A 183 -11.95 25.04 9.78
N ALA A 184 -13.27 25.15 9.91
CA ALA A 184 -14.21 25.12 8.80
C ALA A 184 -13.98 26.29 7.83
N LEU A 185 -13.80 27.50 8.36
CA LEU A 185 -13.45 28.68 7.56
C LEU A 185 -12.11 28.47 6.84
N TYR A 186 -11.08 28.04 7.55
CA TYR A 186 -9.73 27.84 7.01
C TYR A 186 -9.68 26.79 5.89
N ARG A 187 -10.39 25.66 6.05
CA ARG A 187 -10.45 24.57 5.08
C ARG A 187 -11.41 24.82 3.93
N GLY A 188 -12.53 25.47 4.23
CA GLY A 188 -13.57 25.75 3.25
C GLY A 188 -13.29 26.97 2.39
N GLU A 189 -12.29 27.78 2.74
CA GLU A 189 -11.80 28.90 1.95
C GLU A 189 -11.52 28.48 0.49
N ASP A 190 -12.07 29.21 -0.47
CA ASP A 190 -11.61 29.17 -1.86
C ASP A 190 -11.19 30.53 -2.37
N ARG A 191 -10.44 30.52 -3.47
CA ARG A 191 -9.86 31.71 -4.05
C ARG A 191 -10.13 31.82 -5.53
N THR A 192 -10.36 33.04 -5.97
CA THR A 192 -10.24 33.42 -7.39
C THR A 192 -8.81 33.88 -7.64
N ILE A 193 -8.17 33.27 -8.64
CA ILE A 193 -6.79 33.54 -9.02
C ILE A 193 -6.78 34.08 -10.44
N ASP A 194 -6.27 35.30 -10.60
CA ASP A 194 -5.92 35.84 -11.91
C ASP A 194 -4.44 35.52 -12.18
N TYR A 195 -4.12 35.00 -13.36
CA TYR A 195 -2.76 34.56 -13.66
C TYR A 195 -2.36 34.71 -15.12
N LEU A 196 -1.05 34.68 -15.35
CA LEU A 196 -0.41 34.61 -16.66
C LEU A 196 0.55 33.44 -16.69
N THR A 197 0.38 32.57 -17.69
CA THR A 197 1.35 31.54 -18.03
C THR A 197 2.46 32.17 -18.86
N LEU A 198 3.67 32.17 -18.33
CA LEU A 198 4.88 32.71 -18.92
C LEU A 198 5.65 31.57 -19.60
N PRO A 199 5.49 31.36 -20.92
CA PRO A 199 6.18 30.28 -21.62
C PRO A 199 7.67 30.58 -21.76
N LYS A 200 8.48 29.54 -21.90
CA LYS A 200 9.92 29.66 -22.20
C LYS A 200 10.22 30.48 -23.46
N SER A 201 9.29 30.62 -24.40
CA SER A 201 9.44 31.47 -25.59
C SER A 201 9.51 32.98 -25.29
N LEU A 202 9.20 33.41 -24.05
CA LEU A 202 9.35 34.81 -23.64
C LEU A 202 10.80 35.26 -23.46
N VAL A 203 11.74 34.33 -23.33
CA VAL A 203 13.17 34.67 -23.30
C VAL A 203 13.76 34.52 -24.69
N GLU A 204 14.72 35.39 -25.00
CA GLU A 204 15.45 35.29 -26.27
C GLU A 204 16.12 33.93 -26.42
N PRO A 205 16.20 33.37 -27.63
CA PRO A 205 16.91 32.12 -27.88
C PRO A 205 18.31 32.17 -27.27
N ILE A 206 18.63 31.15 -26.47
CA ILE A 206 19.93 31.05 -25.85
C ILE A 206 20.94 30.66 -26.94
N GLU A 207 21.93 31.52 -27.18
CA GLU A 207 23.04 31.19 -28.07
C GLU A 207 23.80 29.95 -27.57
N ALA A 208 24.43 29.23 -28.50
CA ALA A 208 25.22 28.06 -28.13
C ALA A 208 26.31 28.45 -27.11
N PRO A 209 26.43 27.73 -25.98
CA PRO A 209 27.41 28.07 -24.95
C PRO A 209 28.83 27.91 -25.49
N SER A 210 29.73 28.81 -25.06
CA SER A 210 31.15 28.64 -25.34
C SER A 210 31.72 27.42 -24.61
N ASP A 211 32.85 26.90 -25.09
CA ASP A 211 33.55 25.76 -24.45
C ASP A 211 33.89 26.02 -22.98
N SER A 212 34.23 27.26 -22.64
CA SER A 212 34.52 27.64 -21.25
C SER A 212 33.29 27.54 -20.34
N VAL A 213 32.11 27.93 -20.85
CA VAL A 213 30.83 27.86 -20.13
C VAL A 213 30.39 26.40 -19.96
N LEU A 214 30.50 25.60 -21.02
CA LEU A 214 30.20 24.17 -20.96
C LEU A 214 31.12 23.43 -20.00
N SER A 215 32.41 23.76 -20.00
CA SER A 215 33.40 23.14 -19.10
C SER A 215 33.10 23.47 -17.63
N ALA A 216 32.74 24.72 -17.33
CA ALA A 216 32.36 25.12 -15.98
C ALA A 216 31.07 24.41 -15.53
N TYR A 217 30.03 24.42 -16.37
CA TYR A 217 28.76 23.78 -16.06
C TYR A 217 28.91 22.26 -15.88
N PHE A 218 29.68 21.60 -16.75
CA PHE A 218 30.01 20.19 -16.60
C PHE A 218 30.79 19.91 -15.31
N GLY A 219 31.76 20.76 -14.96
CA GLY A 219 32.54 20.63 -13.72
C GLY A 219 31.66 20.73 -12.46
N GLU A 220 30.74 21.69 -12.42
CA GLU A 220 29.78 21.87 -11.32
C GLU A 220 28.78 20.72 -11.21
N ASN A 221 28.39 20.12 -12.33
CA ASN A 221 27.36 19.07 -12.42
C ASN A 221 27.95 17.68 -12.68
N LYS A 222 29.25 17.47 -12.44
CA LYS A 222 29.99 16.29 -12.88
C LYS A 222 29.38 14.96 -12.43
N LYS A 223 28.83 14.93 -11.20
CA LYS A 223 28.17 13.74 -10.63
C LYS A 223 26.94 13.30 -11.43
N THR A 224 26.18 14.24 -12.00
CA THR A 224 24.98 13.98 -12.80
C THR A 224 25.32 13.38 -14.16
N TYR A 225 26.56 13.57 -14.63
CA TYR A 225 27.04 13.08 -15.91
C TYR A 225 27.90 11.82 -15.81
N ALA A 226 28.11 11.29 -14.61
CA ALA A 226 28.81 10.02 -14.44
C ALA A 226 28.08 8.90 -15.20
N ALA A 227 28.85 8.04 -15.87
CA ALA A 227 28.31 6.81 -16.41
C ALA A 227 27.89 5.94 -15.22
N PRO A 228 26.63 5.46 -15.17
CA PRO A 228 26.24 4.48 -14.17
C PRO A 228 26.98 3.16 -14.43
N GLU A 229 26.87 2.25 -13.47
CA GLU A 229 27.27 0.87 -13.70
C GLU A 229 26.36 0.24 -14.75
N TYR A 230 26.96 -0.43 -15.74
CA TYR A 230 26.23 -1.21 -16.73
C TYR A 230 26.52 -2.69 -16.56
N ARG A 231 25.50 -3.53 -16.75
CA ARG A 231 25.66 -4.98 -16.76
C ARG A 231 25.34 -5.56 -18.12
N LYS A 232 26.17 -6.50 -18.55
CA LYS A 232 25.93 -7.36 -19.69
C LYS A 232 25.44 -8.71 -19.18
N PHE A 233 24.26 -9.13 -19.60
CA PHE A 233 23.68 -10.39 -19.15
C PHE A 233 22.88 -11.05 -20.27
N SER A 234 22.67 -12.35 -20.14
CA SER A 234 21.78 -13.12 -20.98
C SER A 234 20.68 -13.72 -20.13
N TYR A 235 19.49 -13.88 -20.70
CA TYR A 235 18.38 -14.54 -20.03
C TYR A 235 17.67 -15.52 -20.96
N VAL A 236 16.99 -16.47 -20.35
CA VAL A 236 16.11 -17.46 -20.98
C VAL A 236 14.79 -17.40 -20.23
N ARG A 237 13.71 -17.21 -20.98
CA ARG A 237 12.35 -17.30 -20.45
C ARG A 237 11.80 -18.70 -20.73
N LEU A 238 11.16 -19.26 -19.74
CA LEU A 238 10.49 -20.54 -19.76
C LEU A 238 9.05 -20.32 -19.32
N GLU A 239 8.20 -19.97 -20.28
CA GLU A 239 6.75 -19.93 -20.14
C GLU A 239 6.10 -20.98 -21.06
N PRO A 240 4.84 -21.37 -20.81
CA PRO A 240 4.13 -22.32 -21.67
C PRO A 240 4.18 -21.95 -23.17
N GLU A 241 4.13 -20.66 -23.50
CA GLU A 241 4.21 -20.14 -24.87
C GLU A 241 5.59 -20.34 -25.51
N ASP A 242 6.66 -20.43 -24.70
CA ASP A 242 8.03 -20.62 -25.19
C ASP A 242 8.33 -22.10 -25.52
N ILE A 243 7.55 -23.04 -24.95
CA ILE A 243 7.71 -24.49 -25.14
C ILE A 243 6.54 -25.16 -25.87
N MET A 244 5.47 -24.44 -26.18
CA MET A 244 4.34 -25.00 -26.92
C MET A 244 4.78 -25.49 -28.30
N ASP A 245 4.32 -26.68 -28.66
CA ASP A 245 4.55 -27.26 -29.98
C ASP A 245 3.22 -27.44 -30.71
N LEU A 246 2.90 -26.47 -31.58
CA LEU A 246 1.69 -26.53 -32.41
C LEU A 246 1.70 -27.73 -33.36
N SER A 247 2.87 -28.24 -33.74
CA SER A 247 3.00 -29.37 -34.67
C SER A 247 2.73 -30.72 -33.99
N ALA A 248 2.85 -30.79 -32.67
CA ALA A 248 2.52 -31.98 -31.89
C ALA A 248 1.00 -32.20 -31.76
N VAL A 249 0.20 -31.14 -31.92
CA VAL A 249 -1.27 -31.21 -31.88
C VAL A 249 -1.81 -31.63 -33.24
N THR A 250 -2.47 -32.78 -33.31
CA THR A 250 -3.05 -33.34 -34.53
C THR A 250 -4.43 -32.73 -34.85
N ASP A 251 -4.83 -32.76 -36.12
CA ASP A 251 -6.17 -32.30 -36.55
C ASP A 251 -7.30 -33.12 -35.90
N GLN A 252 -7.03 -34.39 -35.59
CA GLN A 252 -7.97 -35.24 -34.87
C GLN A 252 -8.22 -34.72 -33.45
N GLN A 253 -7.17 -34.36 -32.70
CA GLN A 253 -7.32 -33.79 -31.35
C GLN A 253 -8.09 -32.46 -31.38
N VAL A 254 -7.84 -31.62 -32.40
CA VAL A 254 -8.57 -30.37 -32.60
C VAL A 254 -10.06 -30.62 -32.89
N SER A 255 -10.36 -31.61 -33.74
CA SER A 255 -11.75 -32.01 -34.01
C SER A 255 -12.44 -32.59 -32.78
N ASP A 256 -11.76 -33.44 -32.03
CA ASP A 256 -12.28 -34.06 -30.81
C ASP A 256 -12.57 -33.02 -29.72
N ASP A 257 -11.66 -32.07 -29.51
CA ASP A 257 -11.87 -30.97 -28.56
C ASP A 257 -13.04 -30.07 -28.97
N TYR A 258 -13.11 -29.69 -30.25
CA TYR A 258 -14.24 -28.92 -30.79
C TYR A 258 -15.58 -29.63 -30.58
N ASN A 259 -15.65 -30.94 -30.86
CA ASN A 259 -16.87 -31.72 -30.69
C ASN A 259 -17.24 -31.87 -29.21
N LYS A 260 -16.25 -32.12 -28.34
CA LYS A 260 -16.44 -32.22 -26.89
C LYS A 260 -16.90 -30.90 -26.28
N ASN A 261 -16.37 -29.77 -26.75
CA ASN A 261 -16.63 -28.43 -26.24
C ASN A 261 -17.56 -27.61 -27.15
N LYS A 262 -18.35 -28.25 -28.02
CA LYS A 262 -19.14 -27.59 -29.07
C LYS A 262 -20.03 -26.47 -28.53
N ALA A 263 -20.57 -26.65 -27.32
CA ALA A 263 -21.38 -25.64 -26.64
C ALA A 263 -20.65 -24.29 -26.43
N ARG A 264 -19.32 -24.27 -26.29
CA ARG A 264 -18.51 -23.02 -26.19
C ARG A 264 -18.46 -22.25 -27.51
N TYR A 265 -18.68 -22.95 -28.63
CA TYR A 265 -18.70 -22.39 -29.98
C TYR A 265 -20.12 -22.20 -30.52
N THR A 266 -21.13 -22.50 -29.69
CA THR A 266 -22.54 -22.34 -29.99
C THR A 266 -23.09 -21.11 -29.29
N THR A 267 -23.56 -20.14 -30.06
CA THR A 267 -24.47 -19.11 -29.58
C THR A 267 -25.87 -19.71 -29.56
N PRO A 268 -26.49 -19.91 -28.38
CA PRO A 268 -27.81 -20.53 -28.29
C PRO A 268 -28.88 -19.65 -28.94
N GLU A 269 -30.02 -20.25 -29.29
CA GLU A 269 -31.18 -19.51 -29.75
C GLU A 269 -31.62 -18.48 -28.68
N MET A 270 -31.82 -17.23 -29.11
CA MET A 270 -32.28 -16.13 -28.26
C MET A 270 -33.65 -15.66 -28.72
N ARG A 271 -34.54 -15.35 -27.78
CA ARG A 271 -35.87 -14.79 -28.10
C ARG A 271 -36.11 -13.49 -27.38
N THR A 272 -36.68 -12.51 -28.07
CA THR A 272 -37.19 -11.29 -27.46
C THR A 272 -38.59 -11.58 -26.94
N ILE A 273 -38.74 -11.58 -25.62
CA ILE A 273 -39.94 -12.05 -24.93
C ILE A 273 -40.59 -10.89 -24.19
N GLU A 274 -41.89 -10.76 -24.37
CA GLU A 274 -42.76 -9.90 -23.57
C GLU A 274 -43.64 -10.78 -22.67
N GLN A 275 -43.78 -10.40 -21.41
CA GLN A 275 -44.52 -11.10 -20.39
C GLN A 275 -45.51 -10.15 -19.71
N LEU A 276 -46.79 -10.46 -19.85
CA LEU A 276 -47.86 -9.75 -19.15
C LEU A 276 -48.41 -10.61 -18.01
N VAL A 277 -48.17 -10.19 -16.77
CA VAL A 277 -48.64 -10.86 -15.55
C VAL A 277 -50.00 -10.34 -15.11
N PHE A 278 -50.91 -11.26 -14.78
CA PHE A 278 -52.28 -11.01 -14.33
C PHE A 278 -52.48 -11.38 -12.87
N LYS A 279 -53.46 -10.76 -12.21
CA LYS A 279 -53.79 -11.01 -10.79
C LYS A 279 -54.48 -12.35 -10.56
N THR A 280 -55.27 -12.84 -11.52
CA THR A 280 -56.03 -14.08 -11.41
C THR A 280 -56.03 -14.87 -12.73
N PRO A 281 -56.20 -16.20 -12.69
CA PRO A 281 -56.28 -17.01 -13.91
C PRO A 281 -57.46 -16.62 -14.82
N ASP A 282 -58.57 -16.19 -14.23
CA ASP A 282 -59.75 -15.74 -14.97
C ASP A 282 -59.48 -14.46 -15.75
N ALA A 283 -58.71 -13.52 -15.18
CA ALA A 283 -58.30 -12.30 -15.88
C ALA A 283 -57.38 -12.62 -17.08
N ALA A 284 -56.40 -13.52 -16.89
CA ALA A 284 -55.53 -13.96 -17.98
C ALA A 284 -56.32 -14.69 -19.10
N LYS A 285 -57.33 -15.48 -18.72
CA LYS A 285 -58.21 -16.17 -19.68
C LYS A 285 -59.08 -15.20 -20.47
N ALA A 286 -59.68 -14.20 -19.80
CA ALA A 286 -60.47 -13.17 -20.47
C ALA A 286 -59.61 -12.35 -21.46
N ALA A 287 -58.36 -12.04 -21.09
CA ALA A 287 -57.40 -11.41 -21.97
C ALA A 287 -57.07 -12.29 -23.20
N LEU A 288 -56.81 -13.58 -22.99
CA LEU A 288 -56.57 -14.54 -24.09
C LEU A 288 -57.78 -14.68 -25.02
N ASP A 289 -59.00 -14.72 -24.49
CA ASP A 289 -60.22 -14.79 -25.29
C ASP A 289 -60.47 -13.49 -26.08
N SER A 290 -60.04 -12.35 -25.54
CA SER A 290 -60.04 -11.07 -26.27
C SER A 290 -59.07 -11.07 -27.46
N LEU A 291 -57.90 -11.71 -27.33
CA LEU A 291 -56.98 -11.91 -28.46
C LEU A 291 -57.63 -12.75 -29.57
N ARG A 292 -58.35 -13.82 -29.19
CA ARG A 292 -59.03 -14.71 -30.13
C ARG A 292 -60.18 -14.02 -30.89
N THR A 293 -60.78 -13.01 -30.30
CA THR A 293 -61.85 -12.20 -30.93
C THR A 293 -61.33 -10.97 -31.69
N GLY A 294 -60.00 -10.80 -31.79
CA GLY A 294 -59.35 -9.81 -32.65
C GLY A 294 -58.71 -8.60 -31.94
N ALA A 295 -58.63 -8.59 -30.61
CA ALA A 295 -57.82 -7.59 -29.90
C ALA A 295 -56.32 -7.84 -30.13
N THR A 296 -55.51 -6.78 -30.11
CA THR A 296 -54.04 -6.90 -30.17
C THR A 296 -53.45 -7.03 -28.76
N PHE A 297 -52.29 -7.69 -28.64
CA PHE A 297 -51.58 -7.80 -27.37
C PHE A 297 -51.28 -6.42 -26.76
N ASP A 298 -50.88 -5.45 -27.58
CA ASP A 298 -50.59 -4.07 -27.13
C ASP A 298 -51.83 -3.37 -26.52
N LYS A 299 -53.04 -3.66 -27.04
CA LYS A 299 -54.27 -3.13 -26.46
C LYS A 299 -54.58 -3.74 -25.10
N ILE A 300 -54.23 -5.02 -24.90
CA ILE A 300 -54.39 -5.69 -23.60
C ILE A 300 -53.38 -5.17 -22.59
N VAL A 301 -52.13 -4.96 -23.01
CA VAL A 301 -51.09 -4.31 -22.18
C VAL A 301 -51.57 -2.93 -21.72
N ALA A 302 -52.10 -2.11 -22.64
CA ALA A 302 -52.65 -0.80 -22.31
C ALA A 302 -53.88 -0.87 -21.39
N ALA A 303 -54.75 -1.86 -21.56
CA ALA A 303 -55.93 -2.07 -20.71
C ALA A 303 -55.57 -2.46 -19.26
N GLU A 304 -54.43 -3.14 -19.07
CA GLU A 304 -53.84 -3.41 -17.76
C GLU A 304 -53.04 -2.22 -17.19
N GLY A 305 -53.06 -1.06 -17.88
CA GLY A 305 -52.36 0.16 -17.45
C GLY A 305 -50.84 0.08 -17.57
N LYS A 306 -50.32 -0.80 -18.42
CA LYS A 306 -48.88 -1.03 -18.65
C LYS A 306 -48.45 -0.53 -20.02
N THR A 307 -47.15 -0.33 -20.22
CA THR A 307 -46.52 -0.02 -21.50
C THR A 307 -45.79 -1.25 -22.06
N PRO A 308 -45.44 -1.29 -23.36
CA PRO A 308 -44.62 -2.36 -23.92
C PRO A 308 -43.30 -2.57 -23.16
N ALA A 309 -42.68 -1.47 -22.69
CA ALA A 309 -41.45 -1.52 -21.89
C ALA A 309 -41.67 -2.24 -20.55
N ASP A 310 -42.84 -2.09 -19.92
CA ASP A 310 -43.19 -2.76 -18.65
C ASP A 310 -43.42 -4.27 -18.82
N THR A 311 -43.64 -4.72 -20.07
CA THR A 311 -43.81 -6.14 -20.39
C THR A 311 -42.55 -6.79 -20.94
N LEU A 312 -41.53 -6.03 -21.30
CA LEU A 312 -40.33 -6.57 -21.93
C LEU A 312 -39.49 -7.34 -20.90
N LEU A 313 -39.40 -8.66 -21.08
CA LEU A 313 -38.49 -9.51 -20.31
C LEU A 313 -37.05 -9.41 -20.86
N GLY A 314 -36.92 -9.09 -22.14
CA GLY A 314 -35.65 -8.89 -22.86
C GLY A 314 -35.40 -9.94 -23.93
N THR A 315 -34.21 -9.86 -24.55
CA THR A 315 -33.71 -10.89 -25.49
C THR A 315 -32.89 -11.90 -24.71
N LEU A 316 -33.44 -13.09 -24.48
CA LEU A 316 -32.89 -14.09 -23.56
C LEU A 316 -32.76 -15.47 -24.22
N ALA A 317 -31.73 -16.22 -23.83
CA ALA A 317 -31.65 -17.66 -24.06
C ALA A 317 -32.57 -18.39 -23.08
N LYS A 318 -32.97 -19.61 -23.43
CA LYS A 318 -33.91 -20.40 -22.62
C LYS A 318 -33.41 -20.66 -21.20
N ASP A 319 -32.11 -20.86 -21.01
CA ASP A 319 -31.47 -21.11 -19.71
C ASP A 319 -31.35 -19.86 -18.83
N LYS A 320 -31.58 -18.66 -19.38
CA LYS A 320 -31.54 -17.38 -18.64
C LYS A 320 -32.90 -16.94 -18.13
N ILE A 321 -33.95 -17.72 -18.39
CA ILE A 321 -35.29 -17.47 -17.87
C ILE A 321 -35.46 -18.33 -16.61
N ALA A 322 -35.59 -17.69 -15.45
CA ALA A 322 -35.64 -18.37 -14.16
C ALA A 322 -36.89 -19.27 -13.99
N ASP A 323 -38.02 -18.87 -14.57
CA ASP A 323 -39.25 -19.64 -14.52
C ASP A 323 -39.32 -20.65 -15.68
N LYS A 324 -39.25 -21.95 -15.35
CA LYS A 324 -39.25 -23.03 -16.33
C LYS A 324 -40.52 -23.08 -17.17
N ALA A 325 -41.69 -22.79 -16.60
CA ALA A 325 -42.96 -22.83 -17.33
C ALA A 325 -43.03 -21.68 -18.35
N VAL A 326 -42.55 -20.50 -17.97
CA VAL A 326 -42.40 -19.35 -18.86
C VAL A 326 -41.38 -19.62 -19.96
N ALA A 327 -40.22 -20.18 -19.62
CA ALA A 327 -39.17 -20.52 -20.58
C ALA A 327 -39.65 -21.54 -21.62
N ASP A 328 -40.29 -22.62 -21.19
CA ASP A 328 -40.81 -23.67 -22.07
C ASP A 328 -41.94 -23.17 -22.97
N ALA A 329 -42.78 -22.26 -22.48
CA ALA A 329 -43.84 -21.65 -23.28
C ALA A 329 -43.28 -20.65 -24.30
N ALA A 330 -42.41 -19.73 -23.88
CA ALA A 330 -41.80 -18.73 -24.76
C ALA A 330 -41.02 -19.38 -25.92
N PHE A 331 -40.29 -20.47 -25.65
CA PHE A 331 -39.50 -21.18 -26.68
C PHE A 331 -40.32 -22.11 -27.59
N LYS A 332 -41.63 -22.22 -27.40
CA LYS A 332 -42.55 -22.94 -28.31
C LYS A 332 -43.27 -22.02 -29.31
N LEU A 333 -43.27 -20.71 -29.05
CA LEU A 333 -44.00 -19.73 -29.86
C LEU A 333 -43.29 -19.41 -31.17
N ASN A 334 -44.03 -19.06 -32.21
CA ASN A 334 -43.47 -18.41 -33.39
C ASN A 334 -43.31 -16.90 -33.15
N ALA A 335 -42.56 -16.22 -34.02
CA ALA A 335 -42.47 -14.78 -33.97
C ALA A 335 -43.86 -14.14 -34.13
N ASN A 336 -44.16 -13.18 -33.25
CA ASN A 336 -45.43 -12.49 -33.03
C ASN A 336 -46.61 -13.36 -32.52
N GLU A 337 -46.34 -14.58 -32.06
CA GLU A 337 -47.35 -15.44 -31.45
C GLU A 337 -47.51 -15.15 -29.95
N VAL A 338 -48.73 -15.32 -29.41
CA VAL A 338 -49.03 -15.19 -27.98
C VAL A 338 -49.32 -16.55 -27.37
N SER A 339 -48.78 -16.83 -26.18
CA SER A 339 -48.98 -18.09 -25.47
C SER A 339 -50.42 -18.29 -24.98
N PRO A 340 -50.82 -19.55 -24.71
CA PRO A 340 -51.87 -19.83 -23.73
C PRO A 340 -51.56 -19.21 -22.36
N VAL A 341 -52.52 -19.22 -21.44
CA VAL A 341 -52.26 -18.81 -20.05
C VAL A 341 -51.23 -19.76 -19.44
N VAL A 342 -50.07 -19.22 -19.06
CA VAL A 342 -48.99 -19.96 -18.40
C VAL A 342 -49.01 -19.60 -16.93
N GLN A 343 -48.95 -20.58 -16.04
CA GLN A 343 -48.80 -20.30 -14.61
C GLN A 343 -47.34 -19.97 -14.30
N GLY A 344 -47.03 -18.69 -14.13
CA GLY A 344 -45.71 -18.22 -13.70
C GLY A 344 -45.58 -18.09 -12.19
N ALA A 345 -44.36 -17.90 -11.70
CA ALA A 345 -44.00 -17.77 -10.30
C ALA A 345 -44.65 -16.56 -9.60
N PHE A 346 -44.95 -15.50 -10.37
CA PHE A 346 -45.56 -14.27 -9.88
C PHE A 346 -47.06 -14.14 -10.22
N GLY A 347 -47.66 -15.21 -10.77
CA GLY A 347 -49.05 -15.23 -11.21
C GLY A 347 -49.22 -15.79 -12.62
N PRO A 348 -50.47 -15.93 -13.10
CA PRO A 348 -50.75 -16.33 -14.48
C PRO A 348 -50.28 -15.26 -15.47
N VAL A 349 -49.67 -15.69 -16.58
CA VAL A 349 -49.07 -14.80 -17.57
C VAL A 349 -49.51 -15.13 -19.00
N LEU A 350 -49.48 -14.11 -19.86
CA LEU A 350 -49.45 -14.27 -21.31
C LEU A 350 -48.09 -13.80 -21.83
N LEU A 351 -47.50 -14.56 -22.75
CA LEU A 351 -46.19 -14.30 -23.33
C LEU A 351 -46.35 -13.98 -24.80
N ARG A 352 -45.62 -12.98 -25.33
CA ARG A 352 -45.47 -12.73 -26.77
C ARG A 352 -43.98 -12.80 -27.13
N VAL A 353 -43.64 -13.52 -28.19
CA VAL A 353 -42.27 -13.52 -28.74
C VAL A 353 -42.25 -12.58 -29.93
N THR A 354 -41.45 -11.52 -29.90
CA THR A 354 -41.40 -10.53 -30.99
C THR A 354 -40.28 -10.81 -32.00
N GLU A 355 -39.21 -11.48 -31.57
CA GLU A 355 -38.06 -11.82 -32.40
C GLU A 355 -37.47 -13.17 -31.98
N ILE A 356 -37.05 -13.98 -32.95
CA ILE A 356 -36.30 -15.23 -32.74
C ILE A 356 -34.95 -15.09 -33.46
N LYS A 357 -33.86 -15.16 -32.70
CA LYS A 357 -32.49 -15.22 -33.21
C LYS A 357 -32.04 -16.68 -33.14
N PRO A 358 -31.87 -17.38 -34.27
CA PRO A 358 -31.58 -18.81 -34.28
C PRO A 358 -30.21 -19.13 -33.65
N GLU A 359 -30.05 -20.38 -33.24
CA GLU A 359 -28.75 -20.90 -32.81
C GLU A 359 -27.70 -20.76 -33.92
N VAL A 360 -26.51 -20.28 -33.56
CA VAL A 360 -25.37 -20.18 -34.49
C VAL A 360 -24.20 -20.94 -33.91
N VAL A 361 -23.67 -21.90 -34.67
CA VAL A 361 -22.48 -22.67 -34.31
C VAL A 361 -21.32 -22.18 -35.17
N LYS A 362 -20.24 -21.69 -34.55
CA LYS A 362 -19.02 -21.31 -35.28
C LYS A 362 -18.38 -22.56 -35.87
N PRO A 363 -18.13 -22.63 -37.19
CA PRO A 363 -17.58 -23.84 -37.82
C PRO A 363 -16.14 -24.10 -37.34
N LEU A 364 -15.75 -25.39 -37.30
CA LEU A 364 -14.41 -25.81 -36.88
C LEU A 364 -13.28 -25.05 -37.61
N ALA A 365 -13.45 -24.79 -38.90
CA ALA A 365 -12.44 -24.09 -39.71
C ALA A 365 -12.15 -22.66 -39.23
N GLU A 366 -13.08 -21.99 -38.55
CA GLU A 366 -12.88 -20.64 -38.00
C GLU A 366 -12.15 -20.66 -36.65
N VAL A 367 -12.20 -21.77 -35.92
CA VAL A 367 -11.67 -21.88 -34.55
C VAL A 367 -10.53 -22.89 -34.40
N SER A 368 -10.21 -23.65 -35.45
CA SER A 368 -9.22 -24.74 -35.43
C SER A 368 -7.84 -24.26 -34.98
N GLU A 369 -7.38 -23.11 -35.47
CA GLU A 369 -6.10 -22.52 -35.08
C GLU A 369 -6.07 -22.12 -33.60
N GLN A 370 -7.18 -21.58 -33.08
CA GLN A 370 -7.28 -21.22 -31.66
C GLN A 370 -7.29 -22.49 -30.80
N ILE A 371 -8.08 -23.49 -31.16
CA ILE A 371 -8.14 -24.77 -30.44
C ILE A 371 -6.77 -25.44 -30.43
N ARG A 372 -6.04 -25.42 -31.56
CA ARG A 372 -4.69 -25.98 -31.63
C ARG A 372 -3.74 -25.28 -30.66
N LYS A 373 -3.80 -23.94 -30.60
CA LYS A 373 -3.02 -23.15 -29.64
C LYS A 373 -3.39 -23.48 -28.20
N ASP A 374 -4.67 -23.55 -27.88
CA ASP A 374 -5.15 -23.83 -26.53
C ASP A 374 -4.73 -25.24 -26.06
N LEU A 375 -4.82 -26.24 -26.95
CA LEU A 375 -4.36 -27.61 -26.66
C LEU A 375 -2.84 -27.67 -26.48
N ALA A 376 -2.06 -26.99 -27.35
CA ALA A 376 -0.61 -26.94 -27.24
C ALA A 376 -0.17 -26.22 -25.96
N LEU A 377 -0.85 -25.13 -25.60
CA LEU A 377 -0.59 -24.36 -24.39
C LEU A 377 -0.95 -25.15 -23.13
N GLY A 378 -2.05 -25.89 -23.16
CA GLY A 378 -2.45 -26.78 -22.07
C GLY A 378 -1.44 -27.90 -21.82
N GLU A 379 -0.91 -28.51 -22.90
CA GLU A 379 0.15 -29.50 -22.81
C GLU A 379 1.48 -28.90 -22.32
N ALA A 380 1.87 -27.74 -22.87
CA ALA A 380 3.04 -26.98 -22.42
C ALA A 380 2.98 -26.67 -20.93
N SER A 381 1.83 -26.20 -20.43
CA SER A 381 1.60 -25.93 -19.02
C SER A 381 1.74 -27.19 -18.16
N ARG A 382 1.29 -28.35 -18.67
CA ARG A 382 1.39 -29.64 -17.98
C ARG A 382 2.83 -30.09 -17.80
N ILE A 383 3.68 -29.87 -18.80
CA ILE A 383 5.09 -30.31 -18.80
C ILE A 383 6.09 -29.24 -18.32
N LEU A 384 5.62 -28.03 -17.99
CA LEU A 384 6.47 -26.89 -17.67
C LEU A 384 7.49 -27.19 -16.57
N LEU A 385 7.06 -27.86 -15.49
CA LEU A 385 7.94 -28.25 -14.39
C LEU A 385 8.95 -29.34 -14.79
N ASP A 386 8.55 -30.29 -15.64
CA ASP A 386 9.48 -31.30 -16.16
C ASP A 386 10.56 -30.63 -17.03
N VAL A 387 10.20 -29.62 -17.83
CA VAL A 387 11.16 -28.85 -18.63
C VAL A 387 12.07 -27.99 -17.76
N HIS A 388 11.52 -27.36 -16.71
CA HIS A 388 12.28 -26.64 -15.70
C HIS A 388 13.34 -27.54 -15.05
N ASP A 389 12.94 -28.71 -14.55
CA ASP A 389 13.85 -29.63 -13.86
C ASP A 389 14.95 -30.14 -14.81
N ASN A 390 14.60 -30.45 -16.06
CA ASN A 390 15.60 -30.81 -17.07
C ASN A 390 16.57 -29.67 -17.40
N TYR A 391 16.10 -28.42 -17.39
CA TYR A 391 16.92 -27.24 -17.62
C TYR A 391 17.91 -27.06 -16.45
N GLU A 392 17.43 -27.12 -15.22
CA GLU A 392 18.26 -26.99 -14.01
C GLU A 392 19.23 -28.15 -13.84
N ASP A 393 18.83 -29.39 -14.09
CA ASP A 393 19.74 -30.55 -14.09
C ASP A 393 20.87 -30.37 -15.12
N THR A 394 20.56 -29.78 -16.27
CA THR A 394 21.57 -29.48 -17.30
C THR A 394 22.53 -28.39 -16.82
N ARG A 395 22.05 -27.33 -16.15
CA ARG A 395 22.91 -26.30 -15.53
C ARG A 395 23.77 -26.87 -14.40
N ALA A 396 23.18 -27.66 -13.50
CA ALA A 396 23.86 -28.30 -12.39
C ALA A 396 24.98 -29.26 -12.84
N SER A 397 24.88 -29.81 -14.06
CA SER A 397 25.95 -30.60 -14.69
C SER A 397 27.13 -29.77 -15.24
N GLY A 398 27.08 -28.45 -15.11
CA GLY A 398 28.12 -27.50 -15.54
C GLY A 398 27.91 -26.89 -16.94
N SER A 399 26.75 -27.11 -17.57
CA SER A 399 26.43 -26.45 -18.84
C SER A 399 26.08 -24.99 -18.63
N SER A 400 26.46 -24.13 -19.58
CA SER A 400 26.06 -22.72 -19.58
C SER A 400 24.55 -22.55 -19.83
N LEU A 401 23.99 -21.39 -19.45
CA LEU A 401 22.61 -21.00 -19.77
C LEU A 401 22.26 -21.19 -21.25
N ALA A 402 23.18 -20.84 -22.15
CA ALA A 402 22.95 -20.98 -23.59
C ALA A 402 22.92 -22.44 -24.07
N GLU A 403 23.77 -23.30 -23.50
CA GLU A 403 23.79 -24.74 -23.83
C GLU A 403 22.55 -25.45 -23.28
N ALA A 404 22.14 -25.14 -22.06
CA ALA A 404 20.91 -25.66 -21.45
C ALA A 404 19.68 -25.26 -22.27
N ALA A 405 19.60 -23.98 -22.67
CA ALA A 405 18.53 -23.48 -23.52
C ALA A 405 18.50 -24.16 -24.90
N ALA A 406 19.65 -24.33 -25.55
CA ALA A 406 19.73 -24.98 -26.86
C ALA A 406 19.24 -26.43 -26.83
N LYS A 407 19.56 -27.19 -25.77
CA LYS A 407 19.10 -28.58 -25.58
C LYS A 407 17.58 -28.69 -25.49
N LEU A 408 16.93 -27.68 -24.93
CA LEU A 408 15.48 -27.58 -24.76
C LEU A 408 14.79 -26.69 -25.81
N LYS A 409 15.53 -26.24 -26.83
CA LYS A 409 15.08 -25.34 -27.90
C LYS A 409 14.51 -23.99 -27.40
N LEU A 410 14.94 -23.55 -26.22
CA LEU A 410 14.55 -22.26 -25.65
C LEU A 410 15.37 -21.11 -26.27
N LYS A 411 14.75 -19.94 -26.34
CA LYS A 411 15.38 -18.73 -26.89
C LYS A 411 16.23 -18.02 -25.84
N VAL A 412 17.51 -17.85 -26.14
CA VAL A 412 18.41 -16.99 -25.36
C VAL A 412 18.33 -15.55 -25.88
N VAL A 413 18.17 -14.60 -24.97
CA VAL A 413 18.22 -13.16 -25.27
C VAL A 413 19.41 -12.56 -24.54
N THR A 414 20.21 -11.75 -25.24
CA THR A 414 21.39 -11.09 -24.66
C THR A 414 21.21 -9.57 -24.64
N ILE A 415 21.52 -8.97 -23.51
CA ILE A 415 21.53 -7.52 -23.30
C ILE A 415 22.98 -7.08 -23.13
N ASP A 416 23.49 -6.34 -24.12
CA ASP A 416 24.90 -5.92 -24.14
C ASP A 416 25.31 -4.97 -23.02
N ALA A 417 24.42 -4.06 -22.62
CA ALA A 417 24.63 -3.13 -21.51
C ALA A 417 23.29 -2.55 -21.06
N ILE A 418 23.02 -2.63 -19.76
CA ILE A 418 21.87 -2.00 -19.12
C ILE A 418 22.26 -1.43 -17.76
N ASP A 419 21.72 -0.28 -17.39
CA ASP A 419 21.84 0.28 -16.04
C ASP A 419 20.70 -0.20 -15.12
N ARG A 420 20.77 0.19 -13.84
CA ARG A 420 19.75 -0.15 -12.83
C ARG A 420 18.34 0.39 -13.13
N THR A 421 18.22 1.32 -14.07
CA THR A 421 16.94 1.92 -14.49
C THR A 421 16.40 1.31 -15.78
N GLY A 422 17.08 0.31 -16.34
CA GLY A 422 16.67 -0.34 -17.58
C GLY A 422 17.15 0.38 -18.84
N ARG A 423 18.11 1.30 -18.74
CA ARG A 423 18.60 2.10 -19.88
C ARG A 423 19.93 1.60 -20.40
N ARG A 424 20.11 1.73 -21.72
CA ARG A 424 21.36 1.47 -22.42
C ARG A 424 22.31 2.68 -22.33
N PRO A 425 23.59 2.53 -22.72
CA PRO A 425 24.54 3.65 -22.76
C PRO A 425 24.11 4.83 -23.63
N ASP A 426 23.29 4.60 -24.67
CA ASP A 426 22.71 5.60 -25.57
C ASP A 426 21.40 6.22 -25.03
N GLU A 427 21.08 5.97 -23.76
CA GLU A 427 19.86 6.40 -23.06
C GLU A 427 18.55 5.75 -23.53
N SER A 428 18.60 4.85 -24.53
CA SER A 428 17.41 4.09 -24.93
C SER A 428 16.97 3.11 -23.84
N ILE A 429 15.66 3.00 -23.64
CA ILE A 429 15.09 2.06 -22.66
C ILE A 429 14.98 0.67 -23.32
N VAL A 430 15.46 -0.36 -22.62
CA VAL A 430 15.23 -1.74 -23.03
C VAL A 430 13.75 -2.06 -22.81
N LYS A 431 13.03 -2.22 -23.92
CA LYS A 431 11.64 -2.67 -23.91
C LYS A 431 11.61 -4.20 -23.87
N ASP A 432 10.54 -4.76 -23.33
CA ASP A 432 10.22 -6.20 -23.41
C ASP A 432 11.12 -7.14 -22.59
N LEU A 433 11.69 -6.67 -21.48
CA LEU A 433 12.31 -7.55 -20.48
C LEU A 433 11.24 -8.30 -19.69
N PRO A 434 11.30 -9.65 -19.57
CA PRO A 434 10.38 -10.39 -18.73
C PRO A 434 10.63 -10.03 -17.28
N GLU A 435 9.55 -9.84 -16.52
CA GLU A 435 9.61 -9.45 -15.11
C GLU A 435 10.59 -8.29 -14.85
N SER A 436 10.58 -7.29 -15.76
CA SER A 436 11.64 -6.27 -15.90
C SER A 436 12.18 -5.71 -14.57
N PRO A 437 11.36 -5.26 -13.59
CA PRO A 437 11.88 -4.76 -12.32
C PRO A 437 12.63 -5.82 -11.49
N ALA A 438 12.11 -7.05 -11.43
CA ALA A 438 12.69 -8.14 -10.67
C ALA A 438 13.96 -8.67 -11.34
N LEU A 439 13.94 -8.83 -12.67
CA LEU A 439 15.09 -9.28 -13.45
C LEU A 439 16.25 -8.27 -13.38
N ILE A 440 15.98 -6.97 -13.55
CA ILE A 440 17.01 -5.94 -13.42
C ILE A 440 17.60 -5.97 -12.02
N LYS A 441 16.77 -6.04 -10.97
CA LYS A 441 17.26 -6.13 -9.59
C LYS A 441 18.18 -7.34 -9.40
N ALA A 442 17.75 -8.52 -9.81
CA ALA A 442 18.49 -9.78 -9.65
C ALA A 442 19.83 -9.75 -10.44
N VAL A 443 19.81 -9.26 -11.68
CA VAL A 443 21.01 -9.03 -12.49
C VAL A 443 21.99 -8.10 -11.80
N PHE A 444 21.52 -7.09 -11.06
CA PHE A 444 22.36 -6.14 -10.32
C PHE A 444 22.84 -6.63 -8.94
N GLU A 445 22.34 -7.76 -8.47
CA GLU A 445 22.76 -8.44 -7.24
C GLU A 445 23.72 -9.62 -7.52
N SER A 446 23.83 -10.06 -8.78
CA SER A 446 24.63 -11.22 -9.21
C SER A 446 26.02 -10.84 -9.74
N GLU A 447 27.05 -11.66 -9.52
CA GLU A 447 28.39 -11.45 -10.08
C GLU A 447 28.65 -12.32 -11.33
N PRO A 448 29.54 -11.92 -12.26
CA PRO A 448 29.86 -12.72 -13.43
C PRO A 448 30.32 -14.14 -13.08
N GLY A 449 29.72 -15.13 -13.75
CA GLY A 449 30.01 -16.55 -13.49
C GLY A 449 29.36 -17.13 -12.23
N THR A 450 28.47 -16.39 -11.56
CA THR A 450 27.62 -16.91 -10.49
C THR A 450 26.49 -17.73 -11.07
N ASP A 451 26.24 -18.90 -10.50
CA ASP A 451 25.03 -19.68 -10.78
C ASP A 451 23.86 -19.06 -10.00
N ASN A 452 22.89 -18.51 -10.73
CA ASN A 452 21.77 -17.79 -10.14
C ASN A 452 20.50 -18.64 -10.16
N GLU A 453 19.74 -18.56 -9.07
CA GLU A 453 18.39 -19.12 -9.03
C GLU A 453 17.48 -18.38 -10.04
N GLY A 454 16.64 -19.14 -10.74
CA GLY A 454 15.64 -18.59 -11.64
C GLY A 454 14.59 -17.75 -10.92
N LEU A 455 14.06 -16.74 -11.60
CA LEU A 455 12.94 -15.94 -11.12
C LEU A 455 11.63 -16.57 -11.58
N THR A 456 10.60 -16.57 -10.73
CA THR A 456 9.25 -16.98 -11.14
C THR A 456 8.52 -15.83 -11.84
N THR A 457 7.81 -16.12 -12.92
CA THR A 457 6.94 -15.14 -13.61
C THR A 457 5.52 -15.15 -13.04
N ALA A 458 4.74 -14.12 -13.36
CA ALA A 458 3.34 -14.01 -12.94
C ALA A 458 2.46 -15.17 -13.43
N ASP A 459 2.80 -15.77 -14.58
CA ASP A 459 2.07 -16.87 -15.20
C ASP A 459 2.61 -18.26 -14.80
N ASN A 460 3.24 -18.34 -13.61
CA ASN A 460 3.89 -19.54 -13.07
C ASN A 460 5.03 -20.10 -13.97
N GLY A 461 5.63 -19.26 -14.83
CA GLY A 461 6.83 -19.57 -15.60
C GLY A 461 8.11 -19.21 -14.87
N PHE A 462 9.24 -19.29 -15.57
CA PHE A 462 10.56 -19.02 -15.03
C PHE A 462 11.41 -18.14 -15.94
N VAL A 463 12.29 -17.34 -15.36
CA VAL A 463 13.34 -16.57 -16.05
C VAL A 463 14.69 -16.90 -15.44
N PHE A 464 15.54 -17.54 -16.23
CA PHE A 464 16.92 -17.82 -15.86
C PHE A 464 17.83 -16.74 -16.45
N TYR A 465 18.89 -16.37 -15.75
CA TYR A 465 19.78 -15.30 -16.18
C TYR A 465 21.22 -15.51 -15.71
N ASP A 466 22.16 -15.11 -16.56
CA ASP A 466 23.59 -15.15 -16.27
C ASP A 466 24.22 -13.78 -16.59
N VAL A 467 24.93 -13.23 -15.61
CA VAL A 467 25.72 -12.00 -15.79
C VAL A 467 27.06 -12.38 -16.42
N SER A 468 27.41 -11.72 -17.52
CA SER A 468 28.65 -11.99 -18.26
C SER A 468 29.73 -10.92 -18.03
N ALA A 469 29.33 -9.68 -17.78
CA ALA A 469 30.28 -8.60 -17.48
C ALA A 469 29.62 -7.46 -16.68
N ILE A 470 30.42 -6.81 -15.84
CA ILE A 470 30.08 -5.57 -15.15
C ILE A 470 31.01 -4.47 -15.67
N THR A 471 30.42 -3.39 -16.18
CA THR A 471 31.13 -2.15 -16.51
C THR A 471 30.94 -1.19 -15.35
N PRO A 472 31.99 -0.90 -14.56
CA PRO A 472 31.86 -0.09 -13.36
C PRO A 472 31.45 1.35 -13.68
N ALA A 473 30.80 2.00 -12.72
CA ALA A 473 30.52 3.43 -12.81
C ALA A 473 31.83 4.21 -12.97
N ARG A 474 31.81 5.23 -13.83
CA ARG A 474 32.97 6.09 -14.07
C ARG A 474 32.55 7.51 -14.40
N ASP A 475 33.45 8.44 -14.17
CA ASP A 475 33.28 9.79 -14.71
C ASP A 475 33.31 9.72 -16.25
N ARG A 476 32.28 10.28 -16.90
CA ARG A 476 32.36 10.58 -18.33
C ARG A 476 33.18 11.85 -18.54
N THR A 477 33.75 12.01 -19.71
CA THR A 477 34.36 13.25 -20.17
C THR A 477 33.31 14.20 -20.73
N LEU A 478 33.60 15.49 -20.81
CA LEU A 478 32.70 16.46 -21.43
C LEU A 478 32.39 16.06 -22.88
N ASP A 479 33.35 15.55 -23.63
CA ASP A 479 33.16 15.15 -25.03
C ASP A 479 32.14 14.01 -25.18
N GLU A 480 32.13 13.05 -24.25
CA GLU A 480 31.16 11.93 -24.24
C GLU A 480 29.72 12.38 -23.99
N VAL A 481 29.52 13.44 -23.21
CA VAL A 481 28.18 13.95 -22.83
C VAL A 481 27.86 15.31 -23.42
N ARG A 482 28.67 15.82 -24.35
CA ARG A 482 28.65 17.23 -24.77
C ARG A 482 27.26 17.71 -25.20
N GLN A 483 26.56 16.93 -26.04
CA GLN A 483 25.23 17.28 -26.51
C GLN A 483 24.21 17.37 -25.36
N LYS A 484 24.28 16.43 -24.41
CA LYS A 484 23.45 16.44 -23.21
C LYS A 484 23.76 17.63 -22.31
N VAL A 485 25.04 17.93 -22.09
CA VAL A 485 25.47 19.09 -21.31
C VAL A 485 25.00 20.39 -21.95
N VAL A 486 25.07 20.51 -23.29
CA VAL A 486 24.53 21.66 -24.04
C VAL A 486 23.02 21.78 -23.82
N ALA A 487 22.26 20.69 -23.97
CA ALA A 487 20.82 20.69 -23.78
C ALA A 487 20.42 21.06 -22.33
N ASP A 488 21.05 20.44 -21.34
CA ASP A 488 20.80 20.68 -19.93
C ASP A 488 21.18 22.12 -19.53
N TRP A 489 22.34 22.62 -19.97
CA TRP A 489 22.75 24.00 -19.73
C TRP A 489 21.78 24.99 -20.39
N THR A 490 21.38 24.74 -21.64
CA THR A 490 20.43 25.58 -22.37
C THR A 490 19.10 25.64 -21.62
N ALA A 491 18.60 24.50 -21.13
CA ALA A 491 17.37 24.44 -20.35
C ALA A 491 17.49 25.16 -18.99
N ALA A 492 18.64 25.03 -18.31
CA ALA A 492 18.92 25.71 -17.05
C ALA A 492 19.00 27.23 -17.25
N GLU A 493 19.72 27.69 -18.27
CA GLU A 493 19.86 29.11 -18.59
C GLU A 493 18.53 29.72 -19.05
N THR A 494 17.74 28.99 -19.85
CA THR A 494 16.37 29.39 -20.22
C THR A 494 15.50 29.59 -18.98
N THR A 495 15.52 28.63 -18.06
CA THR A 495 14.76 28.70 -16.79
C THR A 495 15.23 29.87 -15.93
N LYS A 496 16.54 30.10 -15.84
CA LYS A 496 17.12 31.21 -15.09
C LYS A 496 16.67 32.58 -15.65
N ARG A 497 16.74 32.77 -16.97
CA ARG A 497 16.29 34.01 -17.62
C ARG A 497 14.78 34.21 -17.48
N LEU A 498 14.01 33.13 -17.61
CA LEU A 498 12.55 33.19 -17.45
C LEU A 498 12.19 33.58 -16.01
N THR A 499 12.87 33.01 -15.02
CA THR A 499 12.70 33.36 -13.60
C THR A 499 13.01 34.83 -13.35
N ALA A 500 14.12 35.35 -13.88
CA ALA A 500 14.47 36.76 -13.73
C ALA A 500 13.42 37.69 -14.36
N LYS A 501 12.92 37.34 -15.56
CA LYS A 501 11.84 38.08 -16.22
C LYS A 501 10.54 38.00 -15.40
N ALA A 502 10.17 36.83 -14.91
CA ALA A 502 8.99 36.65 -14.09
C ALA A 502 9.05 37.47 -12.79
N GLN A 503 10.22 37.53 -12.14
CA GLN A 503 10.45 38.37 -10.95
C GLN A 503 10.35 39.86 -11.25
N GLU A 504 10.80 40.31 -12.43
CA GLU A 504 10.60 41.69 -12.88
C GLU A 504 9.10 42.00 -13.05
N LEU A 505 8.35 41.11 -13.70
CA LEU A 505 6.91 41.25 -13.89
C LEU A 505 6.14 41.23 -12.57
N GLU A 506 6.53 40.37 -11.63
CA GLU A 506 5.95 40.33 -10.28
C GLU A 506 6.19 41.64 -9.53
N LYS A 507 7.41 42.22 -9.63
CA LYS A 507 7.71 43.54 -9.04
C LYS A 507 6.83 44.63 -9.64
N ARG A 508 6.58 44.61 -10.96
CA ARG A 508 5.68 45.57 -11.63
C ARG A 508 4.24 45.40 -11.15
N LEU A 509 3.77 44.17 -11.00
CA LEU A 509 2.44 43.86 -10.46
C LEU A 509 2.29 44.36 -9.02
N LYS A 510 3.31 44.17 -8.18
CA LYS A 510 3.39 44.73 -6.82
C LYS A 510 3.42 46.26 -6.79
N ALA A 511 4.00 46.90 -7.82
CA ALA A 511 4.04 48.35 -7.97
C ALA A 511 2.74 48.96 -8.53
N GLY A 512 1.72 48.15 -8.82
CA GLY A 512 0.39 48.61 -9.24
C GLY A 512 0.06 48.44 -10.72
N ALA A 513 0.96 47.88 -11.54
CA ALA A 513 0.58 47.44 -12.89
C ALA A 513 -0.49 46.33 -12.81
N THR A 514 -1.37 46.21 -13.80
CA THR A 514 -2.36 45.11 -13.84
C THR A 514 -1.86 43.94 -14.69
N LEU A 515 -2.40 42.75 -14.46
CA LEU A 515 -2.05 41.57 -15.27
C LEU A 515 -2.47 41.77 -16.74
N GLU A 516 -3.55 42.50 -17.02
CA GLU A 516 -3.99 42.81 -18.39
C GLU A 516 -2.97 43.66 -19.14
N VAL A 517 -2.36 44.64 -18.48
CA VAL A 517 -1.30 45.48 -19.08
C VAL A 517 -0.07 44.63 -19.40
N ILE A 518 0.37 43.82 -18.44
CA ILE A 518 1.53 42.91 -18.62
C ILE A 518 1.24 41.91 -19.75
N ALA A 519 0.03 41.34 -19.78
CA ALA A 519 -0.41 40.41 -20.81
C ALA A 519 -0.36 41.05 -22.20
N GLY A 520 -0.88 42.27 -22.34
CA GLY A 520 -0.87 43.01 -23.61
C GLY A 520 0.53 43.28 -24.15
N GLU A 521 1.47 43.67 -23.28
CA GLU A 521 2.87 43.89 -23.66
C GLU A 521 3.57 42.61 -24.14
N LEU A 522 3.25 41.48 -23.51
CA LEU A 522 3.86 40.18 -23.81
C LEU A 522 3.08 39.38 -24.86
N LYS A 523 1.96 39.91 -25.37
CA LYS A 523 1.01 39.22 -26.26
C LYS A 523 0.52 37.90 -25.67
N LEU A 524 0.27 37.90 -24.37
CA LEU A 524 -0.34 36.81 -23.61
C LEU A 524 -1.80 37.16 -23.26
N GLU A 525 -2.53 36.17 -22.76
CA GLU A 525 -3.88 36.35 -22.27
C GLU A 525 -3.92 36.16 -20.75
N LYS A 526 -4.62 37.06 -20.05
CA LYS A 526 -4.93 36.88 -18.63
C LYS A 526 -5.97 35.78 -18.47
N GLN A 527 -5.67 34.82 -17.61
CA GLN A 527 -6.58 33.76 -17.25
C GLN A 527 -7.11 33.97 -15.82
N THR A 528 -8.33 33.50 -15.54
CA THR A 528 -8.95 33.57 -14.22
C THR A 528 -9.45 32.18 -13.84
N LYS A 529 -8.96 31.65 -12.72
CA LYS A 529 -9.43 30.41 -12.12
C LYS A 529 -10.23 30.72 -10.87
N ARG A 530 -11.45 30.19 -10.76
CA ARG A 530 -12.31 30.35 -9.58
C ARG A 530 -12.39 29.05 -8.79
N GLY A 531 -12.63 29.16 -7.49
CA GLY A 531 -12.89 28.00 -6.64
C GLY A 531 -11.63 27.18 -6.34
N VAL A 532 -10.43 27.76 -6.41
CA VAL A 532 -9.20 27.07 -6.04
C VAL A 532 -9.25 26.78 -4.54
N LYS A 533 -9.07 25.52 -4.14
CA LYS A 533 -9.10 25.08 -2.73
C LYS A 533 -7.69 24.82 -2.21
N ARG A 534 -7.51 24.97 -0.89
CA ARG A 534 -6.20 24.91 -0.21
C ARG A 534 -5.46 23.59 -0.41
N ASP A 535 -6.18 22.47 -0.34
CA ASP A 535 -5.61 21.12 -0.39
C ASP A 535 -5.76 20.44 -1.77
N ALA A 536 -6.14 21.21 -2.80
CA ALA A 536 -6.36 20.67 -4.14
C ALA A 536 -5.04 20.39 -4.86
N ASP A 537 -4.98 19.26 -5.56
CA ASP A 537 -4.02 19.07 -6.66
C ASP A 537 -4.64 19.66 -7.93
N ASP A 538 -4.56 20.99 -8.06
CA ASP A 538 -5.21 21.71 -9.15
C ASP A 538 -4.52 21.40 -10.50
N VAL A 539 -5.31 21.24 -11.56
CA VAL A 539 -4.80 20.90 -12.90
C VAL A 539 -3.85 21.97 -13.46
N ASP A 540 -4.09 23.25 -13.15
CA ASP A 540 -3.34 24.37 -13.72
C ASP A 540 -2.13 24.76 -12.83
N PHE A 541 -2.20 24.50 -11.51
CA PHE A 541 -1.22 24.97 -10.54
C PHE A 541 -0.48 23.86 -9.80
N GLY A 542 -0.99 22.64 -9.81
CA GLY A 542 -0.55 21.53 -8.98
C GLY A 542 -0.71 21.81 -7.48
N LYS A 543 -0.44 20.80 -6.67
CA LYS A 543 -0.51 20.90 -5.21
C LYS A 543 0.36 22.01 -4.62
N GLU A 544 1.61 22.15 -5.08
CA GLU A 544 2.54 23.15 -4.56
C GLU A 544 2.14 24.58 -4.97
N GLY A 545 1.64 24.75 -6.20
CA GLY A 545 1.18 26.04 -6.69
C GLY A 545 -0.08 26.51 -5.96
N ALA A 546 -1.04 25.61 -5.73
CA ALA A 546 -2.20 25.90 -4.88
C ALA A 546 -1.76 26.33 -3.47
N ALA A 547 -0.86 25.58 -2.82
CA ALA A 547 -0.35 25.95 -1.51
C ALA A 547 0.31 27.34 -1.48
N ALA A 548 1.10 27.69 -2.50
CA ALA A 548 1.73 29.01 -2.62
C ALA A 548 0.70 30.14 -2.74
N MET A 549 -0.38 29.93 -3.50
CA MET A 549 -1.47 30.91 -3.64
C MET A 549 -2.20 31.14 -2.32
N PHE A 550 -2.34 30.10 -1.49
CA PHE A 550 -2.94 30.18 -0.15
C PHE A 550 -1.99 30.74 0.93
N GLY A 551 -0.72 30.96 0.60
CA GLY A 551 0.28 31.57 1.48
C GLY A 551 0.29 33.11 1.48
N VAL A 552 -0.40 33.74 0.53
CA VAL A 552 -0.54 35.22 0.44
C VAL A 552 -1.96 35.66 0.75
N GLY A 553 -2.22 36.95 1.02
CA GLY A 553 -3.58 37.46 1.23
C GLY A 553 -4.31 37.81 -0.09
N GLU A 554 -5.55 38.29 0.02
CA GLU A 554 -6.25 38.92 -1.12
C GLU A 554 -5.43 40.08 -1.69
N GLY A 555 -5.36 40.18 -3.02
CA GLY A 555 -4.50 41.11 -3.74
C GLY A 555 -3.02 40.73 -3.76
N GLY A 556 -2.62 39.71 -2.99
CA GLY A 556 -1.28 39.16 -2.96
C GLY A 556 -0.89 38.52 -4.29
N THR A 557 0.41 38.55 -4.60
CA THR A 557 0.96 38.05 -5.87
C THR A 557 2.08 37.06 -5.59
N GLY A 558 2.39 36.22 -6.58
CA GLY A 558 3.53 35.33 -6.50
C GLY A 558 3.89 34.68 -7.83
N LEU A 559 4.94 33.87 -7.76
CA LEU A 559 5.46 33.09 -8.88
C LEU A 559 5.47 31.61 -8.48
N ILE A 560 5.03 30.76 -9.40
CA ILE A 560 5.13 29.30 -9.27
C ILE A 560 5.66 28.71 -10.57
N PRO A 561 6.39 27.58 -10.54
CA PRO A 561 6.66 26.82 -11.74
C PRO A 561 5.35 26.28 -12.34
N SER A 562 5.26 26.22 -13.67
CA SER A 562 4.15 25.52 -14.33
C SER A 562 4.23 24.02 -14.04
N PRO A 563 3.12 23.35 -13.64
CA PRO A 563 3.11 21.90 -13.38
C PRO A 563 3.54 21.05 -14.59
N THR A 564 3.32 21.54 -15.81
CA THR A 564 3.73 20.88 -17.06
C THR A 564 5.22 21.10 -17.39
N GLY A 565 5.94 21.92 -16.61
CA GLY A 565 7.37 22.20 -16.77
C GLY A 565 7.73 23.10 -17.97
N ASP A 566 6.73 23.67 -18.63
CA ASP A 566 6.85 24.47 -19.86
C ASP A 566 7.06 25.98 -19.62
N GLY A 567 7.00 26.44 -18.37
CA GLY A 567 7.11 27.84 -18.05
C GLY A 567 6.98 28.17 -16.55
N GLN A 568 6.64 29.42 -16.27
CA GLN A 568 6.29 29.90 -14.94
C GLN A 568 4.91 30.53 -14.96
N ILE A 569 4.25 30.59 -13.81
CA ILE A 569 2.96 31.26 -13.66
C ILE A 569 3.13 32.44 -12.73
N LEU A 570 2.79 33.64 -13.23
CA LEU A 570 2.64 34.84 -12.43
C LEU A 570 1.17 34.96 -12.03
N PHE A 571 0.89 34.98 -10.74
CA PHE A 571 -0.49 35.03 -10.24
C PHE A 571 -0.74 36.22 -9.33
N LYS A 572 -2.02 36.57 -9.20
CA LYS A 572 -2.60 37.46 -8.21
C LYS A 572 -3.84 36.80 -7.62
N VAL A 573 -3.93 36.76 -6.29
CA VAL A 573 -5.17 36.37 -5.61
C VAL A 573 -6.16 37.52 -5.79
N ALA A 574 -7.14 37.31 -6.66
CA ALA A 574 -8.13 38.33 -6.98
C ALA A 574 -9.15 38.47 -5.86
N GLU A 575 -9.63 37.34 -5.33
CA GLU A 575 -10.67 37.29 -4.29
C GLU A 575 -10.41 36.10 -3.36
N VAL A 576 -10.70 36.27 -2.07
CA VAL A 576 -10.73 35.19 -1.08
C VAL A 576 -12.16 35.03 -0.58
N PHE A 577 -12.73 33.83 -0.75
CA PHE A 577 -14.08 33.50 -0.32
C PHE A 577 -14.04 32.63 0.91
N GLU A 578 -14.69 33.12 1.97
CA GLU A 578 -15.03 32.29 3.12
C GLU A 578 -16.28 31.45 2.81
N PRO A 579 -16.32 30.19 3.26
CA PRO A 579 -17.48 29.33 3.07
C PRO A 579 -18.69 29.90 3.80
N ALA A 580 -19.75 30.21 3.05
CA ALA A 580 -20.99 30.75 3.60
C ALA A 580 -21.63 29.76 4.58
N GLY A 581 -22.01 30.26 5.76
CA GLY A 581 -22.69 29.45 6.78
C GLY A 581 -21.79 28.44 7.50
N ALA A 582 -20.46 28.53 7.36
CA ALA A 582 -19.55 27.63 8.06
C ALA A 582 -19.67 27.75 9.59
N ASP A 583 -19.85 26.59 10.22
CA ASP A 583 -20.03 26.38 11.64
C ASP A 583 -19.22 25.17 12.12
N ALA A 584 -19.39 24.77 13.38
CA ALA A 584 -18.69 23.61 13.92
C ALA A 584 -19.05 22.31 13.17
N ASN A 585 -20.32 22.17 12.75
CA ASN A 585 -20.83 20.98 12.05
C ASN A 585 -20.29 20.84 10.63
N SER A 586 -19.74 21.92 10.07
CA SER A 586 -19.09 21.94 8.76
C SER A 586 -17.77 21.16 8.75
N VAL A 587 -17.18 20.88 9.92
CA VAL A 587 -16.03 19.97 10.06
C VAL A 587 -16.53 18.53 10.17
N PRO A 588 -16.02 17.57 9.37
CA PRO A 588 -16.39 16.16 9.47
C PRO A 588 -16.20 15.60 10.88
N GLN A 589 -17.11 14.75 11.35
CA GLN A 589 -17.09 14.22 12.73
C GLN A 589 -15.78 13.52 13.11
N ASP A 590 -15.16 12.81 12.18
CA ASP A 590 -13.88 12.13 12.45
C ASP A 590 -12.73 13.12 12.63
N ALA A 591 -12.75 14.24 11.90
CA ALA A 591 -11.81 15.34 12.12
C ALA A 591 -12.08 16.01 13.47
N GLN A 592 -13.35 16.23 13.86
CA GLN A 592 -13.69 16.78 15.17
C GLN A 592 -13.17 15.91 16.32
N LYS A 593 -13.36 14.58 16.22
CA LYS A 593 -12.83 13.61 17.19
C LYS A 593 -11.31 13.64 17.24
N SER A 594 -10.66 13.72 16.08
CA SER A 594 -9.18 13.78 16.00
C SER A 594 -8.64 15.03 16.68
N PHE A 595 -9.23 16.21 16.43
CA PHE A 595 -8.83 17.45 17.12
C PHE A 595 -9.09 17.40 18.63
N THR A 596 -10.24 16.85 19.05
CA THR A 596 -10.57 16.72 20.48
C THR A 596 -9.63 15.75 21.18
N SER A 597 -9.26 14.65 20.52
CA SER A 597 -8.28 13.68 21.03
C SER A 597 -6.90 14.32 21.15
N GLY A 598 -6.43 15.01 20.10
CA GLY A 598 -5.15 15.73 20.16
C GLY A 598 -5.11 16.79 21.27
N MET A 599 -6.20 17.52 21.50
CA MET A 599 -6.28 18.47 22.62
C MET A 599 -6.28 17.77 23.98
N SER A 600 -6.83 16.55 24.08
CA SER A 600 -6.78 15.72 25.29
C SER A 600 -5.37 15.21 25.56
N ASP A 601 -4.68 14.77 24.51
CA ASP A 601 -3.29 14.31 24.57
C ASP A 601 -2.37 15.46 24.98
N ASP A 602 -2.54 16.66 24.41
CA ASP A 602 -1.79 17.88 24.79
C ASP A 602 -1.97 18.22 26.28
N LEU A 603 -3.18 18.10 26.81
CA LEU A 603 -3.44 18.34 28.24
C LEU A 603 -2.80 17.26 29.12
N LEU A 604 -2.83 16.00 28.69
CA LEU A 604 -2.15 14.93 29.39
C LEU A 604 -0.63 15.15 29.41
N ASP A 605 -0.05 15.57 28.30
CA ASP A 605 1.38 15.89 28.20
C ASP A 605 1.74 17.07 29.11
N GLN A 606 0.90 18.11 29.17
CA GLN A 606 1.07 19.22 30.12
C GLN A 606 0.98 18.75 31.58
N LEU A 607 0.04 17.86 31.91
CA LEU A 607 -0.06 17.28 33.23
C LEU A 607 1.21 16.49 33.57
N VAL A 608 1.66 15.61 32.67
CA VAL A 608 2.88 14.82 32.86
C VAL A 608 4.09 15.73 33.05
N ALA A 609 4.26 16.75 32.21
CA ALA A 609 5.33 17.74 32.34
C ALA A 609 5.28 18.44 33.70
N GLN A 610 4.08 18.85 34.15
CA GLN A 610 3.90 19.43 35.47
C GLN A 610 4.26 18.44 36.59
N LEU A 611 3.85 17.18 36.49
CA LEU A 611 4.17 16.15 37.49
C LEU A 611 5.67 15.82 37.53
N GLN A 612 6.36 15.86 36.39
CA GLN A 612 7.83 15.73 36.33
C GLN A 612 8.56 16.87 37.06
N THR A 613 7.95 18.06 37.18
CA THR A 613 8.51 19.14 38.03
C THR A 613 8.21 18.95 39.52
N GLN A 614 7.15 18.22 39.87
CA GLN A 614 6.73 17.99 41.25
C GLN A 614 7.39 16.77 41.88
N TYR A 615 7.62 15.72 41.09
CA TYR A 615 8.29 14.50 41.50
C TYR A 615 9.73 14.50 40.99
N ASP A 616 10.69 14.26 41.89
CA ASP A 616 12.09 14.11 41.51
C ASP A 616 12.25 12.89 40.60
N VAL A 617 12.47 13.15 39.30
CA VAL A 617 12.70 12.13 38.27
C VAL A 617 14.20 11.96 38.07
N ARG A 618 14.68 10.75 38.31
CA ARG A 618 16.08 10.35 38.09
C ARG A 618 16.14 9.16 37.14
N ILE A 619 16.96 9.29 36.11
CA ILE A 619 17.26 8.21 35.16
C ILE A 619 18.66 7.70 35.45
N ASP A 620 18.78 6.40 35.65
CA ASP A 620 20.06 5.73 35.87
C ASP A 620 20.60 5.19 34.54
N GLN A 621 21.51 5.94 33.92
CA GLN A 621 22.09 5.58 32.63
C GLN A 621 22.89 4.27 32.67
N THR A 622 23.42 3.90 33.84
CA THR A 622 24.13 2.63 34.03
C THR A 622 23.15 1.48 33.95
N ALA A 623 21.99 1.61 34.62
CA ALA A 623 20.91 0.64 34.56
C ALA A 623 20.30 0.50 33.14
N VAL A 624 20.17 1.61 32.40
CA VAL A 624 19.75 1.60 30.98
C VAL A 624 20.71 0.77 30.14
N THR A 625 22.01 1.09 30.23
CA THR A 625 23.05 0.38 29.48
C THR A 625 23.06 -1.11 29.82
N GLN A 626 22.90 -1.44 31.10
CA GLN A 626 22.82 -2.83 31.56
C GLN A 626 21.59 -3.58 31.01
N ALA A 627 20.45 -2.89 30.90
CA ALA A 627 19.23 -3.46 30.32
C ALA A 627 19.40 -3.82 28.84
N LEU A 628 20.16 -2.99 28.10
CA LEU A 628 20.42 -3.12 26.67
C LEU A 628 21.66 -3.95 26.34
N ALA A 629 22.48 -4.37 27.31
CA ALA A 629 23.67 -5.20 27.08
C ALA A 629 23.39 -6.72 27.12
N ARG A 630 22.21 -7.11 27.60
CA ARG A 630 21.74 -8.51 27.63
C ARG A 630 20.73 -8.78 26.52
#